data_AF-A0A929J0D6-F1
#
_entry.id   AF-A0A929J0D6-F1
#
_cell.length_a   1.000
_cell.length_b   1.000
_cell.length_c   1.000
_cell.angle_alpha   90.00
_cell.angle_beta   90.00
_cell.angle_gamma   90.00
#
_symmetry.space_group_name_H-M   'P 1'
#
loop_
_entity.id
_entity.type
_entity.pdbx_description
1 polymer ?
#
loop_
_entity_poly.entity_id
_entity_poly.type
_entity_poly.pdbx_seq_one_letter_code
_entity_poly.pdbx_strand_id
1 'polypeptide(L)'
;TDNNRNISFDLINGVKIYGGFAGQETKLEQQNCTTNLTSISGDIGIKNDNFDNSKHVVTANGVDRNTLLNCLIIANGNADECGGGMFNDHASPTMQYLLFENNHAKYGAGLCNINGSNPLIQTSMFTKNIANQEGGGIYNNASNPVMCNIFVEKNTAMIQGAGILNDNSSPLITHSIINKNIANNGAGMANFNNSKPLIGHLILTDNNATQSAGAMLNDNSYPIITQSTIAFNKTGIENHSSFPTINNSILWDITPIINKENSATTVTYSIIKNGWEGKGNKSSDPLFSKDDIHLQPQSQAIDAGNNDLVPQYLANSACDVFDSDNVDFDGKTRVVDGNADGINTVDMGVHEASFSFTYSLTVELTGEGYGSVVSNGIDCGNDCFHNYSSGIDILLTAIADPNSVFNGWSGDCASNGLVKMIGTKKCQAHFDLSTTILPESVEERTCSSGNVINTTCNFGWDTAEDIWIEEKGNVSHIIVNTDIKNKGRIANAEVTEGNQVTGGILSGYIDNKGTLADFEFLGAEIKGGKLAGNIVNNSDISVNGIIID
;
A
#
# COMPACT_ATOMS: atom_id res chain seq x y z
N THR A 1 -18.19 -50.20 27.95
CA THR A 1 -17.03 -49.79 27.14
C THR A 1 -15.82 -50.14 27.99
N ASP A 2 -14.91 -50.97 27.50
CA ASP A 2 -13.68 -51.19 28.25
C ASP A 2 -12.95 -49.85 28.32
N ASN A 3 -12.43 -49.45 29.49
CA ASN A 3 -11.62 -48.24 29.63
C ASN A 3 -10.23 -48.46 29.00
N ASN A 4 -10.20 -49.04 27.81
CA ASN A 4 -8.99 -49.41 27.10
C ASN A 4 -8.46 -48.17 26.39
N ARG A 5 -7.51 -47.53 27.04
CA ARG A 5 -6.83 -46.32 26.54
C ARG A 5 -6.03 -46.54 25.25
N ASN A 6 -5.87 -47.78 24.79
CA ASN A 6 -5.14 -48.07 23.54
C ASN A 6 -6.05 -48.07 22.30
N ILE A 7 -7.35 -47.79 22.44
CA ILE A 7 -8.24 -47.66 21.29
C ILE A 7 -8.01 -46.29 20.64
N SER A 8 -7.82 -46.28 19.32
CA SER A 8 -7.58 -45.09 18.50
C SER A 8 -8.29 -45.20 17.15
N PHE A 9 -8.45 -44.07 16.46
CA PHE A 9 -8.79 -44.05 15.04
C PHE A 9 -7.51 -44.23 14.21
N ASP A 10 -7.31 -45.44 13.69
CA ASP A 10 -6.12 -45.77 12.91
C ASP A 10 -6.34 -45.43 11.43
N LEU A 11 -5.46 -44.61 10.88
CA LEU A 11 -5.55 -44.21 9.48
C LEU A 11 -5.10 -45.33 8.56
N ILE A 12 -5.89 -45.53 7.51
CA ILE A 12 -5.61 -46.47 6.43
C ILE A 12 -5.11 -45.68 5.23
N ASN A 13 -4.02 -46.14 4.61
CA ASN A 13 -3.41 -45.43 3.49
C ASN A 13 -4.41 -45.19 2.34
N GLY A 14 -4.47 -43.95 1.86
CA GLY A 14 -5.35 -43.52 0.77
C GLY A 14 -6.81 -43.24 1.17
N VAL A 15 -7.19 -43.47 2.44
CA VAL A 15 -8.53 -43.15 2.93
C VAL A 15 -8.63 -41.65 3.21
N LYS A 16 -9.77 -41.07 2.80
CA LYS A 16 -10.10 -39.67 3.05
C LYS A 16 -11.27 -39.58 4.01
N ILE A 17 -11.10 -38.81 5.09
CA ILE A 17 -12.07 -38.63 6.16
C ILE A 17 -12.49 -37.16 6.16
N TYR A 18 -13.80 -36.92 6.08
CA TYR A 18 -14.38 -35.58 6.05
C TYR A 18 -15.38 -35.41 7.19
N GLY A 19 -15.22 -34.36 8.00
CA GLY A 19 -16.27 -33.84 8.88
C GLY A 19 -17.00 -32.65 8.25
N GLY A 20 -17.78 -31.91 9.02
CA GLY A 20 -18.39 -30.65 8.55
C GLY A 20 -19.78 -30.78 7.91
N PHE A 21 -20.51 -31.86 8.17
CA PHE A 21 -21.82 -32.12 7.57
C PHE A 21 -22.92 -32.21 8.63
N ALA A 22 -24.09 -31.64 8.34
CA ALA A 22 -25.31 -31.75 9.14
C ALA A 22 -26.05 -33.09 8.94
N GLY A 23 -25.67 -33.85 7.90
CA GLY A 23 -26.23 -35.16 7.58
C GLY A 23 -27.36 -35.15 6.53
N GLN A 24 -27.58 -34.02 5.86
CA GLN A 24 -28.57 -33.87 4.76
C GLN A 24 -27.91 -33.46 3.44
N GLU A 25 -26.61 -33.23 3.46
CA GLU A 25 -25.81 -32.90 2.29
C GLU A 25 -25.78 -34.08 1.31
N THR A 26 -25.80 -33.75 0.04
CA THR A 26 -25.74 -34.70 -1.09
C THR A 26 -24.41 -34.64 -1.83
N LYS A 27 -23.55 -33.66 -1.50
CA LYS A 27 -22.25 -33.42 -2.11
C LYS A 27 -21.24 -32.89 -1.11
N LEU A 28 -19.94 -33.17 -1.35
CA LEU A 28 -18.84 -32.68 -0.51
C LEU A 28 -18.73 -31.15 -0.48
N GLU A 29 -19.06 -30.46 -1.58
CA GLU A 29 -19.02 -28.99 -1.68
C GLU A 29 -20.00 -28.27 -0.73
N GLN A 30 -20.93 -29.00 -0.11
CA GLN A 30 -21.86 -28.46 0.90
C GLN A 30 -21.28 -28.48 2.32
N GLN A 31 -20.04 -28.93 2.49
CA GLN A 31 -19.33 -28.97 3.77
C GLN A 31 -19.24 -27.58 4.40
N ASN A 32 -19.45 -27.51 5.72
CA ASN A 32 -19.32 -26.28 6.50
C ASN A 32 -18.59 -26.55 7.83
N CYS A 33 -17.29 -26.27 7.85
CA CYS A 33 -16.42 -26.54 8.99
C CYS A 33 -16.63 -25.65 10.21
N THR A 34 -17.29 -24.50 10.04
CA THR A 34 -17.50 -23.56 11.15
C THR A 34 -18.83 -23.82 11.85
N THR A 35 -19.82 -24.36 11.14
CA THR A 35 -21.18 -24.56 11.68
C THR A 35 -21.42 -26.02 12.07
N ASN A 36 -20.99 -26.98 11.26
CA ASN A 36 -21.30 -28.40 11.44
C ASN A 36 -20.12 -29.15 12.07
N LEU A 37 -19.78 -28.78 13.31
CA LEU A 37 -18.60 -29.30 13.99
C LEU A 37 -18.64 -30.84 14.11
N THR A 38 -17.57 -31.50 13.68
CA THR A 38 -17.39 -32.95 13.79
C THR A 38 -16.19 -33.23 14.66
N SER A 39 -16.39 -33.89 15.81
CA SER A 39 -15.32 -34.19 16.76
C SER A 39 -15.06 -35.69 16.84
N ILE A 40 -13.79 -36.07 16.76
CA ILE A 40 -13.26 -37.34 17.22
C ILE A 40 -12.51 -37.08 18.53
N SER A 41 -12.92 -37.77 19.59
CA SER A 41 -12.49 -37.47 20.97
C SER A 41 -11.89 -38.69 21.64
N GLY A 42 -10.84 -38.46 22.43
CA GLY A 42 -10.23 -39.44 23.33
C GLY A 42 -10.94 -39.59 24.68
N ASP A 43 -11.92 -38.74 25.00
CA ASP A 43 -12.74 -38.76 26.23
C ASP A 43 -13.60 -40.03 26.31
N ILE A 44 -13.02 -41.10 26.83
CA ILE A 44 -13.65 -42.41 27.01
C ILE A 44 -13.89 -42.65 28.50
N GLY A 45 -14.88 -43.47 28.85
CA GLY A 45 -15.16 -43.78 30.25
C GLY A 45 -15.89 -42.63 30.96
N ILE A 46 -15.27 -42.00 31.96
CA ILE A 46 -15.85 -40.92 32.74
C ILE A 46 -15.67 -39.61 31.98
N LYS A 47 -16.78 -39.00 31.59
CA LYS A 47 -16.79 -37.73 30.87
C LYS A 47 -15.91 -36.66 31.54
N ASN A 48 -15.00 -36.08 30.76
CA ASN A 48 -14.04 -35.05 31.16
C ASN A 48 -13.03 -35.52 32.23
N ASP A 49 -12.79 -36.82 32.37
CA ASP A 49 -11.73 -37.36 33.22
C ASP A 49 -10.52 -37.70 32.35
N ASN A 50 -9.47 -36.87 32.41
CA ASN A 50 -8.29 -37.13 31.58
C ASN A 50 -7.57 -38.44 31.94
N PHE A 51 -7.81 -39.04 33.11
CA PHE A 51 -7.10 -40.25 33.54
C PHE A 51 -7.50 -41.51 32.75
N ASP A 52 -8.71 -41.58 32.22
CA ASP A 52 -9.17 -42.69 31.39
C ASP A 52 -9.22 -42.37 29.90
N ASN A 53 -8.92 -41.13 29.48
CA ASN A 53 -8.79 -40.77 28.07
C ASN A 53 -7.85 -41.70 27.28
N SER A 54 -8.23 -41.94 26.02
CA SER A 54 -7.42 -42.66 25.03
C SER A 54 -6.04 -42.02 24.89
N LYS A 55 -5.00 -42.84 24.70
CA LYS A 55 -3.63 -42.36 24.54
C LYS A 55 -3.49 -41.48 23.32
N HIS A 56 -3.94 -41.99 22.18
CA HIS A 56 -3.97 -41.28 20.92
C HIS A 56 -5.41 -41.21 20.43
N VAL A 57 -5.88 -40.05 19.99
CA VAL A 57 -7.17 -39.98 19.29
C VAL A 57 -7.01 -40.59 17.90
N VAL A 58 -5.96 -40.20 17.18
CA VAL A 58 -5.65 -40.67 15.83
C VAL A 58 -4.24 -41.27 15.80
N THR A 59 -4.07 -42.40 15.13
CA THR A 59 -2.73 -42.91 14.79
C THR A 59 -2.58 -43.06 13.29
N ALA A 60 -1.36 -42.84 12.81
CA ALA A 60 -1.01 -43.06 11.42
C ALA A 60 0.35 -43.76 11.34
N ASN A 61 0.38 -44.89 10.63
CA ASN A 61 1.60 -45.66 10.41
C ASN A 61 1.76 -45.96 8.91
N GLY A 62 2.83 -45.48 8.30
CA GLY A 62 3.13 -45.78 6.89
C GLY A 62 2.16 -45.20 5.87
N VAL A 63 1.33 -44.21 6.23
CA VAL A 63 0.38 -43.59 5.30
C VAL A 63 1.04 -42.46 4.50
N ASP A 64 0.61 -42.26 3.26
CA ASP A 64 1.09 -41.22 2.37
C ASP A 64 0.12 -40.03 2.26
N ARG A 65 0.50 -39.02 1.48
CA ARG A 65 -0.25 -37.76 1.30
C ARG A 65 -1.61 -37.92 0.62
N ASN A 66 -1.94 -39.07 0.05
CA ASN A 66 -3.28 -39.35 -0.48
C ASN A 66 -4.30 -39.62 0.63
N THR A 67 -3.82 -39.90 1.84
CA THR A 67 -4.64 -40.00 3.05
C THR A 67 -4.98 -38.61 3.53
N LEU A 68 -6.27 -38.31 3.72
CA LEU A 68 -6.75 -36.97 4.06
C LEU A 68 -7.59 -37.00 5.33
N LEU A 69 -7.30 -36.07 6.25
CA LEU A 69 -8.24 -35.65 7.27
C LEU A 69 -8.64 -34.23 6.98
N ASN A 70 -9.95 -33.99 6.93
CA ASN A 70 -10.49 -32.70 6.58
C ASN A 70 -11.67 -32.34 7.51
N CYS A 71 -11.65 -31.13 8.07
CA CYS A 71 -12.80 -30.55 8.77
C CYS A 71 -13.19 -31.31 10.05
N LEU A 72 -12.20 -31.66 10.89
CA LEU A 72 -12.40 -32.43 12.12
C LEU A 72 -11.80 -31.71 13.33
N ILE A 73 -12.42 -31.94 14.49
CA ILE A 73 -11.86 -31.62 15.80
C ILE A 73 -11.25 -32.90 16.38
N ILE A 74 -9.96 -32.86 16.73
CA ILE A 74 -9.21 -33.95 17.35
C ILE A 74 -8.90 -33.53 18.79
N ALA A 75 -9.61 -34.13 19.74
CA ALA A 75 -9.62 -33.62 21.11
C ALA A 75 -9.47 -34.68 22.20
N ASN A 76 -8.99 -34.24 23.36
CA ASN A 76 -8.98 -35.00 24.60
C ASN A 76 -8.20 -36.32 24.56
N GLY A 77 -7.18 -36.45 23.71
CA GLY A 77 -6.21 -37.53 23.86
C GLY A 77 -5.27 -37.29 25.04
N ASN A 78 -4.75 -38.35 25.64
CA ASN A 78 -3.80 -38.27 26.76
C ASN A 78 -2.70 -39.33 26.63
N ALA A 79 -1.69 -39.10 25.80
CA ALA A 79 -0.63 -40.06 25.55
C ALA A 79 0.39 -40.11 26.70
N ASP A 80 0.88 -41.30 27.05
CA ASP A 80 1.94 -41.42 28.05
C ASP A 80 3.31 -40.93 27.49
N GLU A 81 3.49 -40.98 26.16
CA GLU A 81 4.72 -40.56 25.47
C GLU A 81 4.44 -39.49 24.42
N CYS A 82 4.00 -39.81 23.20
CA CYS A 82 3.91 -38.81 22.12
C CYS A 82 2.54 -38.78 21.44
N GLY A 83 2.05 -37.62 21.03
CA GLY A 83 0.89 -37.52 20.13
C GLY A 83 -0.45 -37.81 20.78
N GLY A 84 -0.87 -37.00 21.75
CA GLY A 84 -2.18 -37.13 22.40
C GLY A 84 -3.32 -37.05 21.39
N GLY A 85 -3.34 -35.98 20.60
CA GLY A 85 -4.28 -35.83 19.50
C GLY A 85 -3.97 -36.79 18.36
N MET A 86 -2.78 -36.66 17.77
CA MET A 86 -2.37 -37.52 16.66
C MET A 86 -0.90 -37.94 16.75
N PHE A 87 -0.67 -39.22 16.46
CA PHE A 87 0.65 -39.83 16.41
C PHE A 87 0.97 -40.36 15.00
N ASN A 88 1.97 -39.76 14.36
CA ASN A 88 2.47 -40.15 13.05
C ASN A 88 3.84 -40.83 13.17
N ASP A 89 3.92 -42.07 12.69
CA ASP A 89 5.14 -42.87 12.62
C ASP A 89 5.37 -43.35 11.19
N HIS A 90 6.45 -42.90 10.55
CA HIS A 90 6.69 -43.10 9.11
C HIS A 90 5.49 -42.68 8.24
N ALA A 91 4.75 -41.65 8.65
CA ALA A 91 3.45 -41.28 8.11
C ALA A 91 3.42 -39.82 7.64
N SER A 92 2.87 -39.58 6.46
CA SER A 92 2.80 -38.26 5.82
C SER A 92 1.39 -37.94 5.30
N PRO A 93 0.33 -38.00 6.12
CA PRO A 93 -1.01 -37.65 5.67
C PRO A 93 -1.15 -36.15 5.33
N THR A 94 -2.20 -35.83 4.57
CA THR A 94 -2.66 -34.46 4.36
C THR A 94 -3.71 -34.10 5.42
N MET A 95 -3.54 -32.97 6.08
CA MET A 95 -4.38 -32.45 7.15
C MET A 95 -4.87 -31.04 6.80
N GLN A 96 -6.18 -30.87 6.71
CA GLN A 96 -6.81 -29.62 6.27
C GLN A 96 -7.97 -29.24 7.20
N TYR A 97 -8.06 -27.97 7.60
CA TYR A 97 -9.18 -27.50 8.45
C TYR A 97 -9.36 -28.33 9.73
N LEU A 98 -8.25 -28.72 10.35
CA LEU A 98 -8.28 -29.48 11.60
C LEU A 98 -8.15 -28.57 12.82
N LEU A 99 -8.84 -28.93 13.89
CA LEU A 99 -8.66 -28.34 15.21
C LEU A 99 -8.13 -29.42 16.17
N PHE A 100 -6.90 -29.27 16.63
CA PHE A 100 -6.32 -30.08 17.71
C PHE A 100 -6.47 -29.33 19.02
N GLU A 101 -7.33 -29.81 19.92
CA GLU A 101 -7.58 -29.12 21.19
C GLU A 101 -7.61 -30.01 22.43
N ASN A 102 -7.12 -29.45 23.55
CA ASN A 102 -7.14 -30.08 24.87
C ASN A 102 -6.53 -31.49 24.90
N ASN A 103 -5.54 -31.74 24.04
CA ASN A 103 -4.79 -32.99 24.05
C ASN A 103 -3.62 -32.89 25.02
N HIS A 104 -3.27 -34.02 25.62
CA HIS A 104 -2.21 -34.18 26.59
C HIS A 104 -1.22 -35.23 26.11
N ALA A 105 0.08 -34.98 26.31
CA ALA A 105 1.12 -35.98 26.09
C ALA A 105 2.38 -35.63 26.89
N LYS A 106 3.42 -36.46 26.83
CA LYS A 106 4.77 -36.04 27.24
C LYS A 106 5.44 -35.20 26.15
N TYR A 107 5.27 -35.57 24.89
CA TYR A 107 5.75 -34.84 23.71
C TYR A 107 4.63 -34.67 22.66
N GLY A 108 4.58 -33.55 21.96
CA GLY A 108 3.69 -33.39 20.80
C GLY A 108 2.22 -33.59 21.15
N ALA A 109 1.71 -32.86 22.15
CA ALA A 109 0.39 -33.19 22.71
C ALA A 109 -0.73 -33.06 21.67
N GLY A 110 -0.71 -32.03 20.83
CA GLY A 110 -1.59 -31.95 19.67
C GLY A 110 -1.19 -32.97 18.58
N LEU A 111 0.04 -32.85 18.06
CA LEU A 111 0.57 -33.70 17.00
C LEU A 111 2.02 -34.08 17.27
N CYS A 112 2.32 -35.36 17.06
CA CYS A 112 3.68 -35.90 17.10
C CYS A 112 4.04 -36.56 15.77
N ASN A 113 5.14 -36.10 15.15
CA ASN A 113 5.70 -36.65 13.92
C ASN A 113 7.08 -37.24 14.21
N ILE A 114 7.24 -38.55 13.98
CA ILE A 114 8.51 -39.23 14.18
C ILE A 114 8.92 -40.07 12.96
N ASN A 115 10.19 -40.43 12.90
CA ASN A 115 10.75 -41.39 11.93
C ASN A 115 10.47 -41.02 10.47
N GLY A 116 10.75 -39.78 10.06
CA GLY A 116 10.57 -39.33 8.69
C GLY A 116 9.10 -39.05 8.32
N SER A 117 8.27 -38.71 9.29
CA SER A 117 6.87 -38.32 9.07
C SER A 117 6.79 -36.88 8.54
N ASN A 118 6.36 -36.67 7.29
CA ASN A 118 6.39 -35.37 6.62
C ASN A 118 4.98 -34.93 6.15
N PRO A 119 4.01 -34.81 7.07
CA PRO A 119 2.65 -34.44 6.70
C PRO A 119 2.57 -33.05 6.07
N LEU A 120 1.51 -32.84 5.29
CA LEU A 120 1.10 -31.52 4.83
C LEU A 120 -0.03 -31.03 5.74
N ILE A 121 0.18 -29.90 6.41
CA ILE A 121 -0.78 -29.29 7.34
C ILE A 121 -1.17 -27.94 6.78
N GLN A 122 -2.46 -27.77 6.50
CA GLN A 122 -3.00 -26.54 5.91
C GLN A 122 -4.20 -26.06 6.70
N THR A 123 -4.27 -24.74 6.94
CA THR A 123 -5.45 -24.07 7.53
C THR A 123 -5.96 -24.78 8.78
N SER A 124 -5.04 -25.13 9.68
CA SER A 124 -5.33 -25.96 10.85
C SER A 124 -4.85 -25.27 12.12
N MET A 125 -5.52 -25.58 13.23
CA MET A 125 -5.31 -24.93 14.51
C MET A 125 -4.92 -25.94 15.59
N PHE A 126 -3.92 -25.59 16.39
CA PHE A 126 -3.46 -26.32 17.57
C PHE A 126 -3.63 -25.41 18.78
N THR A 127 -4.56 -25.74 19.67
CA THR A 127 -4.82 -24.91 20.85
C THR A 127 -5.00 -25.66 22.14
N LYS A 128 -4.53 -25.06 23.24
CA LYS A 128 -4.71 -25.61 24.61
C LYS A 128 -4.20 -27.03 24.78
N ASN A 129 -3.26 -27.46 23.94
CA ASN A 129 -2.61 -28.75 24.09
C ASN A 129 -1.48 -28.63 25.12
N ILE A 130 -1.31 -29.66 25.95
CA ILE A 130 -0.44 -29.63 27.12
C ILE A 130 0.56 -30.79 27.06
N ALA A 131 1.84 -30.45 26.90
CA ALA A 131 2.94 -31.40 26.97
C ALA A 131 3.63 -31.36 28.34
N ASN A 132 3.82 -32.53 28.96
CA ASN A 132 4.58 -32.65 30.20
C ASN A 132 6.08 -32.42 30.02
N GLN A 133 6.57 -32.38 28.78
CA GLN A 133 7.95 -31.99 28.48
C GLN A 133 8.02 -30.99 27.34
N GLU A 134 7.71 -31.39 26.10
CA GLU A 134 8.05 -30.57 24.94
C GLU A 134 7.01 -30.65 23.82
N GLY A 135 6.91 -29.63 22.97
CA GLY A 135 6.00 -29.68 21.82
C GLY A 135 4.54 -29.71 22.26
N GLY A 136 4.05 -28.69 22.97
CA GLY A 136 2.64 -28.64 23.41
C GLY A 136 1.69 -28.77 22.21
N GLY A 137 1.85 -27.94 21.20
CA GLY A 137 1.13 -28.06 19.94
C GLY A 137 1.68 -29.19 19.07
N ILE A 138 2.90 -29.03 18.57
CA ILE A 138 3.51 -29.91 17.57
C ILE A 138 4.92 -30.32 18.01
N TYR A 139 5.24 -31.60 17.87
CA TYR A 139 6.59 -32.14 18.06
C TYR A 139 7.03 -32.88 16.79
N ASN A 140 8.18 -32.47 16.25
CA ASN A 140 8.81 -33.10 15.08
C ASN A 140 10.16 -33.67 15.47
N ASN A 141 10.35 -34.97 15.29
CA ASN A 141 11.63 -35.63 15.48
C ASN A 141 12.02 -36.39 14.22
N ALA A 142 13.20 -36.06 13.69
CA ALA A 142 13.67 -36.56 12.39
C ALA A 142 12.59 -36.46 11.29
N SER A 143 11.84 -35.36 11.26
CA SER A 143 10.59 -35.21 10.51
C SER A 143 10.43 -33.77 10.00
N ASN A 144 10.03 -33.59 8.74
CA ASN A 144 10.00 -32.30 8.05
C ASN A 144 8.59 -32.00 7.52
N PRO A 145 7.61 -31.72 8.40
CA PRO A 145 6.27 -31.36 7.94
C PRO A 145 6.28 -30.05 7.15
N VAL A 146 5.29 -29.91 6.27
CA VAL A 146 4.99 -28.67 5.55
C VAL A 146 3.76 -28.06 6.20
N MET A 147 3.91 -26.85 6.74
CA MET A 147 2.90 -26.16 7.55
C MET A 147 2.54 -24.82 6.92
N CYS A 148 1.31 -24.70 6.45
CA CYS A 148 0.84 -23.55 5.69
C CYS A 148 -0.42 -22.99 6.35
N ASN A 149 -0.45 -21.71 6.68
CA ASN A 149 -1.61 -21.09 7.32
C ASN A 149 -2.08 -21.84 8.58
N ILE A 150 -1.14 -22.16 9.47
CA ILE A 150 -1.47 -22.81 10.74
C ILE A 150 -1.53 -21.81 11.89
N PHE A 151 -2.37 -22.11 12.86
CA PHE A 151 -2.53 -21.34 14.09
C PHE A 151 -2.12 -22.20 15.27
N VAL A 152 -0.99 -21.88 15.91
CA VAL A 152 -0.49 -22.61 17.09
C VAL A 152 -0.59 -21.67 18.29
N GLU A 153 -1.69 -21.77 19.01
CA GLU A 153 -2.03 -20.80 20.05
C GLU A 153 -2.36 -21.40 21.41
N LYS A 154 -1.87 -20.77 22.49
CA LYS A 154 -2.22 -21.15 23.88
C LYS A 154 -1.86 -22.59 24.25
N ASN A 155 -0.84 -23.16 23.61
CA ASN A 155 -0.32 -24.47 24.00
C ASN A 155 0.68 -24.31 25.15
N THR A 156 0.83 -25.35 25.96
CA THR A 156 1.72 -25.35 27.12
C THR A 156 2.68 -26.53 27.05
N ALA A 157 3.96 -26.30 27.34
CA ALA A 157 4.94 -27.36 27.56
C ALA A 157 5.74 -27.06 28.83
N MET A 158 6.08 -28.07 29.63
CA MET A 158 6.84 -27.82 30.85
C MET A 158 8.28 -27.38 30.57
N ILE A 159 8.91 -27.83 29.49
CA ILE A 159 10.32 -27.56 29.18
C ILE A 159 10.41 -26.58 28.02
N GLN A 160 10.06 -26.99 26.80
CA GLN A 160 10.34 -26.15 25.63
C GLN A 160 9.47 -26.41 24.42
N GLY A 161 9.47 -25.44 23.49
CA GLY A 161 8.75 -25.56 22.21
C GLY A 161 7.25 -25.75 22.42
N ALA A 162 6.63 -24.98 23.32
CA ALA A 162 5.21 -25.18 23.62
C ALA A 162 4.31 -25.04 22.40
N GLY A 163 4.63 -24.11 21.49
CA GLY A 163 4.03 -24.11 20.16
C GLY A 163 4.54 -25.28 19.33
N ILE A 164 5.79 -25.18 18.86
CA ILE A 164 6.42 -26.17 17.98
C ILE A 164 7.80 -26.54 18.51
N LEU A 165 8.10 -27.84 18.58
CA LEU A 165 9.47 -28.32 18.75
C LEU A 165 9.95 -29.06 17.50
N ASN A 166 11.16 -28.73 17.05
CA ASN A 166 11.86 -29.41 15.98
C ASN A 166 13.18 -30.01 16.50
N ASP A 167 13.31 -31.32 16.41
CA ASP A 167 14.53 -32.05 16.77
C ASP A 167 15.04 -32.81 15.54
N ASN A 168 16.26 -32.47 15.07
CA ASN A 168 16.82 -32.95 13.81
C ASN A 168 15.81 -32.82 12.64
N SER A 169 15.14 -31.68 12.58
CA SER A 169 13.93 -31.46 11.78
C SER A 169 13.96 -30.07 11.14
N SER A 170 13.58 -30.00 9.86
CA SER A 170 13.67 -28.80 9.02
C SER A 170 12.32 -28.55 8.34
N PRO A 171 11.26 -28.23 9.11
CA PRO A 171 9.95 -27.96 8.53
C PRO A 171 9.94 -26.70 7.67
N LEU A 172 9.01 -26.65 6.72
CA LEU A 172 8.59 -25.42 6.06
C LEU A 172 7.39 -24.86 6.81
N ILE A 173 7.47 -23.61 7.25
CA ILE A 173 6.39 -22.89 7.94
C ILE A 173 6.12 -21.60 7.18
N THR A 174 4.89 -21.41 6.72
CA THR A 174 4.49 -20.16 6.07
C THR A 174 3.09 -19.69 6.39
N HIS A 175 2.88 -18.37 6.31
CA HIS A 175 1.60 -17.69 6.53
C HIS A 175 0.94 -18.09 7.85
N SER A 176 1.74 -18.37 8.86
CA SER A 176 1.29 -19.01 10.10
C SER A 176 1.37 -18.06 11.28
N ILE A 177 0.58 -18.34 12.31
CA ILE A 177 0.60 -17.61 13.58
C ILE A 177 0.97 -18.57 14.70
N ILE A 178 1.99 -18.21 15.47
CA ILE A 178 2.39 -18.92 16.69
C ILE A 178 2.31 -17.91 17.83
N ASN A 179 1.28 -17.99 18.67
CA ASN A 179 1.08 -17.00 19.71
C ASN A 179 0.64 -17.55 21.07
N LYS A 180 0.91 -16.80 22.13
CA LYS A 180 0.38 -17.08 23.48
C LYS A 180 0.74 -18.47 24.02
N ASN A 181 1.79 -19.10 23.50
CA ASN A 181 2.26 -20.39 24.00
C ASN A 181 3.14 -20.19 25.24
N ILE A 182 3.16 -21.17 26.14
CA ILE A 182 3.82 -21.07 27.44
C ILE A 182 4.78 -22.24 27.64
N ALA A 183 6.06 -21.95 27.84
CA ALA A 183 7.08 -22.94 28.19
C ALA A 183 8.12 -22.41 29.19
N ASN A 184 9.07 -23.24 29.61
CA ASN A 184 10.27 -22.72 30.26
C ASN A 184 11.20 -22.04 29.26
N ASN A 185 11.41 -22.65 28.09
CA ASN A 185 12.28 -22.13 27.04
C ASN A 185 11.65 -22.23 25.65
N GLY A 186 11.96 -21.30 24.72
CA GLY A 186 11.50 -21.41 23.32
C GLY A 186 9.98 -21.54 23.24
N ALA A 187 9.23 -20.69 23.94
CA ALA A 187 7.80 -20.95 24.18
C ALA A 187 6.99 -21.00 22.87
N GLY A 188 7.30 -20.14 21.91
CA GLY A 188 6.74 -20.24 20.57
C GLY A 188 7.32 -21.42 19.78
N MET A 189 8.65 -21.44 19.61
CA MET A 189 9.34 -22.49 18.86
C MET A 189 10.68 -22.88 19.51
N ALA A 190 11.05 -24.16 19.45
CA ALA A 190 12.38 -24.62 19.82
C ALA A 190 12.98 -25.55 18.74
N ASN A 191 14.24 -25.32 18.37
CA ASN A 191 14.95 -26.03 17.30
C ASN A 191 16.26 -26.62 17.83
N PHE A 192 16.45 -27.93 17.64
CA PHE A 192 17.59 -28.69 18.16
C PHE A 192 18.28 -29.53 17.10
N ASN A 193 19.53 -29.91 17.36
CA ASN A 193 20.23 -30.98 16.64
C ASN A 193 20.28 -30.81 15.12
N ASN A 194 20.91 -29.73 14.64
CA ASN A 194 21.09 -29.40 13.23
C ASN A 194 19.77 -29.18 12.47
N SER A 195 18.73 -28.76 13.18
CA SER A 195 17.45 -28.33 12.59
C SER A 195 17.62 -27.06 11.75
N LYS A 196 16.93 -27.00 10.61
CA LYS A 196 17.00 -25.89 9.64
C LYS A 196 15.61 -25.48 9.16
N PRO A 197 14.69 -25.09 10.06
CA PRO A 197 13.35 -24.71 9.64
C PRO A 197 13.42 -23.52 8.67
N LEU A 198 12.60 -23.59 7.62
CA LEU A 198 12.44 -22.55 6.63
C LEU A 198 11.14 -21.81 6.91
N ILE A 199 11.26 -20.53 7.28
CA ILE A 199 10.17 -19.74 7.86
C ILE A 199 9.93 -18.50 6.99
N GLY A 200 8.75 -18.42 6.38
CA GLY A 200 8.26 -17.26 5.63
C GLY A 200 6.96 -16.73 6.22
N HIS A 201 6.67 -15.43 6.18
CA HIS A 201 5.34 -14.91 6.56
C HIS A 201 4.84 -15.42 7.94
N LEU A 202 5.73 -15.52 8.92
CA LEU A 202 5.39 -15.99 10.26
C LEU A 202 5.08 -14.79 11.16
N ILE A 203 3.97 -14.89 11.90
CA ILE A 203 3.65 -14.03 13.04
C ILE A 203 3.95 -14.81 14.32
N LEU A 204 4.98 -14.40 15.06
CA LEU A 204 5.40 -15.05 16.31
C LEU A 204 5.30 -14.04 17.46
N THR A 205 4.19 -14.06 18.19
CA THR A 205 3.88 -13.02 19.19
C THR A 205 3.36 -13.54 20.51
N ASP A 206 3.51 -12.74 21.57
CA ASP A 206 2.92 -12.99 22.89
C ASP A 206 3.29 -14.35 23.52
N ASN A 207 4.36 -14.99 23.05
CA ASN A 207 4.82 -16.26 23.62
C ASN A 207 5.60 -15.98 24.90
N ASN A 208 5.31 -16.77 25.93
CA ASN A 208 5.78 -16.54 27.29
C ASN A 208 6.67 -17.68 27.77
N ALA A 209 7.98 -17.44 27.75
CA ALA A 209 8.94 -18.32 28.38
C ALA A 209 9.19 -17.90 29.84
N THR A 210 9.11 -18.84 30.78
CA THR A 210 9.39 -18.55 32.19
C THR A 210 10.88 -18.33 32.45
N GLN A 211 11.77 -18.96 31.65
CA GLN A 211 13.23 -18.90 31.81
C GLN A 211 13.94 -18.14 30.67
N SER A 212 13.86 -18.61 29.42
CA SER A 212 14.60 -18.02 28.29
C SER A 212 13.89 -18.14 26.94
N ALA A 213 14.27 -17.34 25.95
CA ALA A 213 13.75 -17.44 24.58
C ALA A 213 12.21 -17.50 24.44
N GLY A 214 11.50 -16.40 24.72
CA GLY A 214 10.04 -16.33 24.60
C GLY A 214 9.56 -16.71 23.19
N ALA A 215 10.19 -16.13 22.17
CA ALA A 215 9.85 -16.39 20.78
C ALA A 215 10.39 -17.74 20.30
N MET A 216 11.73 -17.87 20.23
CA MET A 216 12.39 -19.01 19.59
C MET A 216 13.71 -19.35 20.28
N LEU A 217 13.88 -20.62 20.65
CA LEU A 217 15.17 -21.18 21.07
C LEU A 217 15.80 -21.96 19.91
N ASN A 218 17.08 -21.69 19.62
CA ASN A 218 17.88 -22.47 18.68
C ASN A 218 19.11 -23.02 19.40
N ASP A 219 19.28 -24.33 19.33
CA ASP A 219 20.45 -25.03 19.84
C ASP A 219 21.03 -25.91 18.73
N ASN A 220 22.30 -25.67 18.39
CA ASN A 220 22.99 -26.27 17.25
C ASN A 220 22.12 -26.27 15.96
N SER A 221 21.49 -25.13 15.62
CA SER A 221 20.46 -25.02 14.59
C SER A 221 20.65 -23.81 13.67
N TYR A 222 19.98 -23.83 12.50
CA TYR A 222 20.21 -22.91 11.39
C TYR A 222 18.89 -22.47 10.73
N PRO A 223 17.96 -21.83 11.46
CA PRO A 223 16.70 -21.40 10.88
C PRO A 223 16.93 -20.27 9.86
N ILE A 224 16.13 -20.28 8.79
CA ILE A 224 16.05 -19.17 7.82
C ILE A 224 14.69 -18.52 8.00
N ILE A 225 14.69 -17.24 8.37
CA ILE A 225 13.49 -16.46 8.66
C ILE A 225 13.42 -15.33 7.64
N THR A 226 12.32 -15.24 6.91
CA THR A 226 12.13 -14.20 5.89
C THR A 226 10.71 -13.63 5.95
N GLN A 227 10.55 -12.33 5.73
CA GLN A 227 9.22 -11.69 5.66
C GLN A 227 8.33 -12.03 6.85
N SER A 228 8.93 -12.06 8.04
CA SER A 228 8.28 -12.50 9.27
C SER A 228 8.33 -11.42 10.34
N THR A 229 7.34 -11.41 11.23
CA THR A 229 7.22 -10.47 12.34
C THR A 229 7.27 -11.24 13.66
N ILE A 230 8.31 -10.97 14.44
CA ILE A 230 8.54 -11.58 15.76
C ILE A 230 8.53 -10.45 16.79
N ALA A 231 7.45 -10.34 17.56
CA ALA A 231 7.24 -9.17 18.41
C ALA A 231 6.38 -9.51 19.63
N PHE A 232 6.48 -8.69 20.68
CA PHE A 232 5.67 -8.79 21.89
C PHE A 232 5.81 -10.12 22.66
N ASN A 233 6.84 -10.91 22.38
CA ASN A 233 7.27 -12.03 23.20
C ASN A 233 8.03 -11.49 24.42
N LYS A 234 8.04 -12.27 25.51
CA LYS A 234 8.74 -11.88 26.74
C LYS A 234 10.25 -11.68 26.50
N THR A 235 10.85 -12.52 25.67
CA THR A 235 12.17 -12.37 25.06
C THR A 235 12.10 -12.90 23.64
N GLY A 236 12.99 -12.43 22.75
CA GLY A 236 12.99 -12.83 21.34
C GLY A 236 13.68 -14.16 21.09
N ILE A 237 14.56 -14.18 20.10
CA ILE A 237 15.31 -15.36 19.66
C ILE A 237 16.54 -15.54 20.53
N GLU A 238 16.78 -16.75 21.01
CA GLU A 238 18.02 -17.12 21.69
C GLU A 238 18.73 -18.25 20.94
N ASN A 239 20.03 -18.10 20.73
CA ASN A 239 20.87 -19.00 19.94
C ASN A 239 22.02 -19.56 20.79
N HIS A 240 22.17 -20.88 20.78
CA HIS A 240 23.25 -21.65 21.40
C HIS A 240 23.94 -22.45 20.32
N SER A 241 25.24 -22.21 20.11
CA SER A 241 26.02 -22.76 18.99
C SER A 241 25.28 -22.77 17.63
N SER A 242 24.51 -21.71 17.35
CA SER A 242 23.52 -21.64 16.26
C SER A 242 23.74 -20.45 15.33
N PHE A 243 23.30 -20.59 14.07
CA PHE A 243 23.57 -19.61 13.00
C PHE A 243 22.33 -19.26 12.17
N PRO A 244 21.34 -18.57 12.76
CA PRO A 244 20.14 -18.14 12.05
C PRO A 244 20.43 -17.06 11.00
N THR A 245 19.64 -17.07 9.92
CA THR A 245 19.60 -16.00 8.90
C THR A 245 18.23 -15.34 8.89
N ILE A 246 18.19 -14.01 8.96
CA ILE A 246 16.96 -13.22 9.09
C ILE A 246 16.94 -12.10 8.06
N ASN A 247 15.94 -12.10 7.18
CA ASN A 247 15.87 -11.19 6.03
C ASN A 247 14.47 -10.56 5.90
N ASN A 248 14.37 -9.31 5.45
CA ASN A 248 13.07 -8.66 5.19
C ASN A 248 12.09 -8.78 6.37
N SER A 249 12.57 -8.76 7.61
CA SER A 249 11.80 -9.14 8.80
C SER A 249 11.70 -8.02 9.81
N ILE A 250 10.74 -8.12 10.74
CA ILE A 250 10.64 -7.21 11.89
C ILE A 250 10.78 -8.01 13.18
N LEU A 251 11.78 -7.67 14.00
CA LEU A 251 11.94 -8.21 15.35
C LEU A 251 11.82 -7.08 16.37
N TRP A 252 10.72 -7.07 17.13
CA TRP A 252 10.34 -5.95 18.01
C TRP A 252 10.15 -6.31 19.50
N ASP A 253 10.70 -7.46 19.91
CA ASP A 253 10.79 -7.84 21.33
C ASP A 253 11.72 -6.91 22.11
N ILE A 254 11.57 -6.86 23.45
CA ILE A 254 12.46 -6.05 24.33
C ILE A 254 13.93 -6.43 24.11
N THR A 255 14.19 -7.72 23.93
CA THR A 255 15.50 -8.28 23.57
C THR A 255 15.31 -9.19 22.37
N PRO A 256 15.46 -8.67 21.12
CA PRO A 256 15.15 -9.40 19.90
C PRO A 256 15.99 -10.65 19.66
N ILE A 257 17.29 -10.56 19.91
CA ILE A 257 18.26 -11.62 19.58
C ILE A 257 19.28 -11.72 20.72
N ILE A 258 19.56 -12.94 21.16
CA ILE A 258 20.61 -13.27 22.12
C ILE A 258 21.47 -14.38 21.51
N ASN A 259 22.74 -14.10 21.27
CA ASN A 259 23.71 -15.11 20.85
C ASN A 259 24.55 -15.55 22.06
N LYS A 260 24.52 -16.85 22.38
CA LYS A 260 25.33 -17.50 23.40
C LYS A 260 26.29 -18.47 22.76
N GLU A 261 27.38 -18.78 23.48
CA GLU A 261 28.40 -19.72 23.01
C GLU A 261 28.96 -19.31 21.63
N ASN A 262 29.22 -20.29 20.75
CA ASN A 262 29.70 -20.06 19.39
C ASN A 262 28.54 -19.80 18.42
N SER A 263 27.67 -18.82 18.72
CA SER A 263 26.54 -18.45 17.87
C SER A 263 26.77 -17.12 17.15
N ALA A 264 26.22 -17.01 15.93
CA ALA A 264 26.18 -15.75 15.20
C ALA A 264 24.89 -15.65 14.38
N THR A 265 24.18 -14.52 14.48
CA THR A 265 22.97 -14.27 13.69
C THR A 265 23.28 -13.31 12.54
N THR A 266 22.95 -13.73 11.32
CA THR A 266 23.05 -12.88 10.14
C THR A 266 21.70 -12.21 9.90
N VAL A 267 21.67 -10.88 9.89
CA VAL A 267 20.44 -10.12 9.65
C VAL A 267 20.67 -9.14 8.50
N THR A 268 19.77 -9.11 7.52
CA THR A 268 19.80 -8.11 6.45
C THR A 268 18.40 -7.58 6.16
N TYR A 269 18.32 -6.32 5.71
CA TYR A 269 17.07 -5.67 5.31
C TYR A 269 15.94 -5.89 6.33
N SER A 270 16.21 -5.74 7.62
CA SER A 270 15.24 -6.01 8.69
C SER A 270 15.17 -4.88 9.69
N ILE A 271 14.03 -4.73 10.38
CA ILE A 271 13.89 -3.83 11.53
C ILE A 271 14.13 -4.62 12.81
N ILE A 272 15.16 -4.25 13.57
CA ILE A 272 15.49 -4.89 14.84
C ILE A 272 15.46 -3.84 15.95
N LYS A 273 14.71 -4.09 17.02
CA LYS A 273 14.70 -3.20 18.19
C LYS A 273 16.11 -3.05 18.77
N ASN A 274 16.53 -1.81 19.00
CA ASN A 274 17.90 -1.44 19.41
C ASN A 274 18.99 -1.67 18.34
N GLY A 275 18.61 -2.07 17.12
CA GLY A 275 19.51 -2.25 15.97
C GLY A 275 20.25 -3.59 15.93
N TRP A 276 20.75 -3.92 14.75
CA TRP A 276 21.61 -5.08 14.50
C TRP A 276 22.50 -4.81 13.29
N GLU A 277 23.75 -5.25 13.33
CA GLU A 277 24.70 -5.07 12.22
C GLU A 277 24.25 -5.86 10.98
N GLY A 278 24.24 -5.20 9.83
CA GLY A 278 23.95 -5.84 8.55
C GLY A 278 23.41 -4.87 7.50
N LYS A 279 23.53 -5.26 6.24
CA LYS A 279 23.12 -4.43 5.11
C LYS A 279 21.61 -4.16 5.17
N GLY A 280 21.22 -2.90 5.06
CA GLY A 280 19.81 -2.50 4.97
C GLY A 280 19.02 -2.59 6.29
N ASN A 281 19.64 -2.99 7.40
CA ASN A 281 18.94 -3.06 8.68
C ASN A 281 18.57 -1.68 9.22
N LYS A 282 17.46 -1.61 9.92
CA LYS A 282 16.95 -0.42 10.60
C LYS A 282 16.60 -0.73 12.06
N SER A 283 16.37 0.32 12.85
CA SER A 283 16.09 0.20 14.28
C SER A 283 14.99 1.14 14.80
N SER A 284 14.38 1.92 13.90
CA SER A 284 13.22 2.76 14.24
C SER A 284 12.01 1.89 14.57
N ASP A 285 11.09 2.46 15.35
CA ASP A 285 9.79 1.84 15.59
C ASP A 285 9.12 1.45 14.27
N PRO A 286 8.69 0.19 14.09
CA PRO A 286 7.96 -0.23 12.90
C PRO A 286 6.58 0.42 12.78
N LEU A 287 6.12 1.16 13.80
CA LEU A 287 4.83 1.85 13.83
C LEU A 287 3.68 0.89 13.51
N PHE A 288 3.57 -0.19 14.28
CA PHE A 288 2.43 -1.08 14.16
C PHE A 288 1.13 -0.37 14.54
N SER A 289 0.05 -0.71 13.84
CA SER A 289 -1.32 -0.43 14.28
C SER A 289 -1.54 -1.02 15.68
N LYS A 290 -2.48 -0.41 16.41
CA LYS A 290 -2.74 -0.79 17.80
C LYS A 290 -3.43 -2.16 17.92
N ASP A 291 -4.26 -2.50 16.94
CA ASP A 291 -5.16 -3.65 17.01
C ASP A 291 -4.66 -4.84 16.15
N ASP A 292 -3.80 -4.56 15.18
CA ASP A 292 -3.18 -5.53 14.28
C ASP A 292 -1.77 -5.07 13.91
N ILE A 293 -0.87 -5.98 13.55
CA ILE A 293 0.54 -5.67 13.29
C ILE A 293 0.78 -5.03 11.90
N HIS A 294 -0.25 -4.41 11.32
CA HIS A 294 -0.12 -3.64 10.09
C HIS A 294 0.76 -2.41 10.33
N LEU A 295 1.58 -2.07 9.33
CA LEU A 295 2.39 -0.85 9.37
C LEU A 295 1.50 0.38 9.26
N GLN A 296 1.83 1.45 9.99
CA GLN A 296 1.22 2.76 9.86
C GLN A 296 2.02 3.64 8.88
N PRO A 297 1.42 4.73 8.34
CA PRO A 297 2.14 5.69 7.53
C PRO A 297 3.44 6.16 8.21
N GLN A 298 4.49 6.40 7.42
CA GLN A 298 5.83 6.81 7.86
C GLN A 298 6.66 5.73 8.55
N SER A 299 6.17 4.49 8.65
CA SER A 299 7.01 3.38 9.08
C SER A 299 8.21 3.23 8.15
N GLN A 300 9.40 3.05 8.71
CA GLN A 300 10.60 2.79 7.90
C GLN A 300 10.67 1.34 7.40
N ALA A 301 9.69 0.49 7.72
CA ALA A 301 9.57 -0.85 7.15
C ALA A 301 8.99 -0.82 5.73
N ILE A 302 8.27 0.25 5.39
CA ILE A 302 7.63 0.44 4.09
C ILE A 302 8.71 0.63 3.02
N ASP A 303 8.63 -0.13 1.93
CA ASP A 303 9.51 -0.09 0.77
C ASP A 303 11.00 -0.17 1.11
N ALA A 304 11.33 -0.92 2.16
CA ALA A 304 12.67 -0.91 2.75
C ALA A 304 13.39 -2.26 2.70
N GLY A 305 12.67 -3.32 2.31
CA GLY A 305 13.21 -4.66 2.14
C GLY A 305 14.06 -4.80 0.87
N ASN A 306 14.39 -6.04 0.55
CA ASN A 306 15.08 -6.41 -0.69
C ASN A 306 14.25 -7.39 -1.50
N ASN A 307 13.89 -6.98 -2.72
CA ASN A 307 13.08 -7.77 -3.66
C ASN A 307 13.74 -9.11 -4.03
N ASP A 308 15.08 -9.18 -4.07
CA ASP A 308 15.81 -10.42 -4.38
C ASP A 308 15.69 -11.47 -3.26
N LEU A 309 15.30 -11.04 -2.05
CA LEU A 309 15.12 -11.89 -0.89
C LEU A 309 13.64 -12.27 -0.67
N VAL A 310 12.73 -11.93 -1.61
CA VAL A 310 11.35 -12.45 -1.58
C VAL A 310 11.40 -13.97 -1.84
N PRO A 311 10.88 -14.81 -0.93
CA PRO A 311 10.97 -16.25 -1.03
C PRO A 311 10.30 -16.86 -2.26
N GLN A 312 11.08 -17.30 -3.24
CA GLN A 312 10.54 -18.02 -4.41
C GLN A 312 9.95 -19.39 -4.07
N TYR A 313 10.36 -20.01 -2.96
CA TYR A 313 9.84 -21.32 -2.54
C TYR A 313 8.39 -21.27 -2.05
N LEU A 314 7.81 -20.07 -1.90
CA LEU A 314 6.39 -19.90 -1.63
C LEU A 314 5.56 -19.97 -2.91
N ALA A 315 6.12 -19.53 -4.04
CA ALA A 315 5.49 -19.66 -5.35
C ALA A 315 5.36 -21.12 -5.77
N ASN A 316 4.18 -21.54 -6.23
CA ASN A 316 3.89 -22.89 -6.69
C ASN A 316 4.16 -24.01 -5.66
N SER A 317 4.06 -23.70 -4.36
CA SER A 317 4.25 -24.67 -3.29
C SER A 317 2.92 -25.31 -2.87
N ALA A 318 3.00 -26.43 -2.13
CA ALA A 318 1.82 -26.98 -1.44
C ALA A 318 1.24 -26.02 -0.38
N CYS A 319 1.91 -24.88 -0.13
CA CYS A 319 1.48 -23.80 0.75
C CYS A 319 0.86 -22.61 0.02
N ASP A 320 0.49 -22.75 -1.25
CA ASP A 320 -0.25 -21.70 -1.94
C ASP A 320 -1.69 -21.66 -1.40
N VAL A 321 -1.95 -20.71 -0.50
CA VAL A 321 -3.26 -20.51 0.16
C VAL A 321 -4.10 -19.48 -0.59
N PHE A 322 -3.48 -18.71 -1.47
CA PHE A 322 -4.10 -17.62 -2.22
C PHE A 322 -4.04 -17.92 -3.72
N ASP A 323 -4.94 -17.32 -4.51
CA ASP A 323 -4.98 -17.55 -5.96
C ASP A 323 -3.78 -16.94 -6.70
N SER A 324 -2.96 -16.15 -6.01
CA SER A 324 -1.79 -15.45 -6.55
C SER A 324 -0.53 -15.80 -5.77
N ASP A 325 0.53 -16.12 -6.51
CA ASP A 325 1.86 -16.35 -5.97
C ASP A 325 2.42 -15.11 -5.24
N ASN A 326 3.29 -15.36 -4.25
CA ASN A 326 4.08 -14.34 -3.54
C ASN A 326 3.26 -13.22 -2.90
N VAL A 327 2.19 -13.59 -2.20
CA VAL A 327 1.41 -12.64 -1.42
C VAL A 327 1.84 -12.57 0.04
N ASP A 328 1.57 -11.42 0.64
CA ASP A 328 1.72 -11.14 2.06
C ASP A 328 0.69 -11.89 2.93
N PHE A 329 0.62 -11.56 4.21
CA PHE A 329 -0.31 -12.20 5.14
C PHE A 329 -1.80 -11.91 4.87
N ASP A 330 -2.12 -10.81 4.16
CA ASP A 330 -3.49 -10.43 3.79
C ASP A 330 -3.89 -10.92 2.40
N GLY A 331 -2.98 -11.59 1.68
CA GLY A 331 -3.18 -11.96 0.28
C GLY A 331 -2.87 -10.84 -0.71
N LYS A 332 -2.20 -9.75 -0.30
CA LYS A 332 -1.72 -8.71 -1.22
C LYS A 332 -0.44 -9.16 -1.88
N THR A 333 -0.35 -8.97 -3.19
CA THR A 333 0.88 -9.29 -3.96
C THR A 333 2.07 -8.53 -3.40
N ARG A 334 3.19 -9.23 -3.22
CA ARG A 334 4.51 -8.61 -3.11
C ARG A 334 5.12 -8.64 -4.51
N VAL A 335 5.66 -7.54 -5.05
CA VAL A 335 6.17 -6.32 -4.42
C VAL A 335 5.36 -5.09 -4.87
N VAL A 336 4.96 -4.22 -3.93
CA VAL A 336 4.23 -2.96 -4.23
C VAL A 336 5.08 -1.72 -3.97
N ASP A 337 4.55 -0.55 -4.33
CA ASP A 337 5.09 0.77 -4.02
C ASP A 337 4.23 1.38 -2.90
N GLY A 338 4.60 1.08 -1.65
CA GLY A 338 3.81 1.41 -0.47
C GLY A 338 3.90 2.88 -0.04
N ASN A 339 5.01 3.54 -0.33
CA ASN A 339 5.31 4.94 -0.07
C ASN A 339 4.93 5.86 -1.25
N ALA A 340 4.62 5.26 -2.41
CA ALA A 340 4.22 5.90 -3.64
C ALA A 340 5.30 6.84 -4.24
N ASP A 341 6.57 6.45 -4.16
CA ASP A 341 7.72 7.14 -4.78
C ASP A 341 7.98 6.71 -6.23
N GLY A 342 7.20 5.73 -6.72
CA GLY A 342 7.29 5.18 -8.06
C GLY A 342 8.22 3.97 -8.19
N ILE A 343 8.75 3.43 -7.08
CA ILE A 343 9.65 2.28 -7.05
C ILE A 343 9.05 1.15 -6.20
N ASN A 344 8.65 0.06 -6.85
CA ASN A 344 8.16 -1.12 -6.13
C ASN A 344 9.30 -1.76 -5.30
N THR A 345 9.18 -1.72 -3.98
CA THR A 345 10.14 -2.34 -3.06
C THR A 345 9.38 -3.05 -1.96
N VAL A 346 9.84 -4.23 -1.57
CA VAL A 346 9.08 -5.05 -0.62
C VAL A 346 9.15 -4.49 0.79
N ASP A 347 8.05 -4.59 1.54
CA ASP A 347 8.05 -4.20 2.94
C ASP A 347 8.79 -5.23 3.80
N MET A 348 9.41 -4.74 4.87
CA MET A 348 9.89 -5.61 5.93
C MET A 348 8.72 -6.12 6.78
N GLY A 349 8.77 -7.39 7.20
CA GLY A 349 7.73 -8.02 8.01
C GLY A 349 6.71 -8.79 7.17
N VAL A 350 5.56 -9.11 7.78
CA VAL A 350 4.56 -10.02 7.18
C VAL A 350 3.54 -9.33 6.26
N HIS A 351 3.31 -8.02 6.42
CA HIS A 351 2.35 -7.25 5.62
C HIS A 351 3.06 -6.37 4.59
N GLU A 352 2.37 -6.14 3.48
CA GLU A 352 2.68 -5.11 2.50
C GLU A 352 1.70 -3.95 2.69
N ALA A 353 2.26 -2.77 2.93
CA ALA A 353 1.53 -1.54 3.13
C ALA A 353 1.30 -0.84 1.80
N SER A 354 0.13 -0.21 1.67
CA SER A 354 -0.19 0.62 0.51
C SER A 354 -1.05 1.76 1.01
N PHE A 355 -0.55 2.98 0.89
CA PHE A 355 -1.26 4.18 1.30
C PHE A 355 -1.58 5.06 0.11
N SER A 356 -2.75 5.70 0.14
CA SER A 356 -3.10 6.71 -0.84
C SER A 356 -2.61 8.08 -0.35
N PHE A 357 -1.58 8.61 -1.01
CA PHE A 357 -1.10 9.97 -0.77
C PHE A 357 -1.69 10.94 -1.79
N THR A 358 -1.75 12.22 -1.41
CA THR A 358 -2.00 13.32 -2.33
C THR A 358 -0.83 14.30 -2.28
N TYR A 359 -0.42 14.77 -3.45
CA TYR A 359 0.67 15.72 -3.61
C TYR A 359 0.22 16.94 -4.40
N SER A 360 0.73 18.10 -4.01
CA SER A 360 0.50 19.33 -4.74
C SER A 360 1.41 19.44 -5.96
N LEU A 361 0.84 19.91 -7.07
CA LEU A 361 1.56 20.39 -8.24
C LEU A 361 1.32 21.90 -8.37
N THR A 362 2.39 22.67 -8.33
CA THR A 362 2.35 24.12 -8.60
C THR A 362 3.00 24.40 -9.94
N VAL A 363 2.36 25.21 -10.78
CA VAL A 363 2.94 25.73 -12.02
C VAL A 363 3.35 27.19 -11.82
N GLU A 364 4.51 27.56 -12.33
CA GLU A 364 5.01 28.94 -12.32
C GLU A 364 5.29 29.38 -13.75
N LEU A 365 4.66 30.47 -14.17
CA LEU A 365 4.94 31.10 -15.45
C LEU A 365 6.16 32.01 -15.27
N THR A 366 7.14 31.89 -16.16
CA THR A 366 8.41 32.64 -16.10
C THR A 366 8.75 33.24 -17.46
N GLY A 367 9.64 34.24 -17.47
CA GLY A 367 10.02 34.98 -18.68
C GLY A 367 9.22 36.26 -18.85
N GLU A 368 9.52 37.00 -19.92
CA GLU A 368 8.91 38.32 -20.19
C GLU A 368 7.66 38.21 -21.08
N GLY A 369 7.41 37.04 -21.66
CA GLY A 369 6.22 36.74 -22.46
C GLY A 369 5.03 36.29 -21.62
N TYR A 370 3.88 36.19 -22.28
CA TYR A 370 2.60 35.80 -21.70
C TYR A 370 2.11 34.47 -22.28
N GLY A 371 1.32 33.75 -21.49
CA GLY A 371 0.73 32.49 -21.87
C GLY A 371 0.02 31.83 -20.70
N SER A 372 -0.54 30.66 -20.95
CA SER A 372 -1.22 29.84 -19.95
C SER A 372 -0.71 28.40 -19.97
N VAL A 373 -0.94 27.69 -18.86
CA VAL A 373 -0.68 26.25 -18.75
C VAL A 373 -1.94 25.54 -18.28
N VAL A 374 -2.40 24.56 -19.06
CA VAL A 374 -3.62 23.81 -18.77
C VAL A 374 -3.36 22.32 -18.57
N SER A 375 -4.11 21.71 -17.65
CA SER A 375 -4.25 20.27 -17.45
C SER A 375 -5.52 19.95 -16.66
N ASN A 376 -5.79 18.69 -16.34
CA ASN A 376 -6.96 18.30 -15.57
C ASN A 376 -6.85 18.85 -14.13
N GLY A 377 -7.49 19.99 -13.84
CA GLY A 377 -7.46 20.66 -12.54
C GLY A 377 -6.45 21.80 -12.39
N ILE A 378 -5.64 22.10 -13.42
CA ILE A 378 -4.73 23.26 -13.47
C ILE A 378 -5.09 24.13 -14.67
N ASP A 379 -5.25 25.44 -14.44
CA ASP A 379 -5.43 26.47 -15.46
C ASP A 379 -4.61 27.72 -15.07
N CYS A 380 -3.29 27.56 -15.22
CA CYS A 380 -2.33 28.54 -14.76
C CYS A 380 -2.29 29.74 -15.70
N GLY A 381 -2.67 30.87 -15.14
CA GLY A 381 -3.24 32.05 -15.77
C GLY A 381 -4.21 32.69 -14.76
N ASN A 382 -4.94 31.83 -14.03
CA ASN A 382 -5.71 32.16 -12.83
C ASN A 382 -5.42 31.22 -11.64
N ASP A 383 -5.39 29.90 -11.86
CA ASP A 383 -5.15 28.88 -10.83
C ASP A 383 -4.02 27.94 -11.22
N CYS A 384 -2.87 28.15 -10.58
CA CYS A 384 -1.64 27.43 -10.86
C CYS A 384 -1.36 26.29 -9.86
N PHE A 385 -2.37 25.82 -9.13
CA PHE A 385 -2.18 24.83 -8.06
C PHE A 385 -3.26 23.74 -8.10
N HIS A 386 -2.85 22.49 -7.98
CA HIS A 386 -3.79 21.37 -7.78
C HIS A 386 -3.19 20.25 -6.94
N ASN A 387 -4.04 19.49 -6.24
CA ASN A 387 -3.63 18.30 -5.52
C ASN A 387 -4.01 17.04 -6.30
N TYR A 388 -3.03 16.20 -6.58
CA TYR A 388 -3.19 14.95 -7.31
C TYR A 388 -2.92 13.75 -6.41
N SER A 389 -3.58 12.62 -6.68
CA SER A 389 -3.22 11.34 -6.06
C SER A 389 -1.80 10.94 -6.46
N SER A 390 -1.08 10.28 -5.55
CA SER A 390 0.27 9.82 -5.85
C SER A 390 0.31 8.78 -6.98
N GLY A 391 1.44 8.69 -7.67
CA GLY A 391 1.74 7.68 -8.68
C GLY A 391 1.16 7.99 -10.06
N ILE A 392 0.32 9.02 -10.20
CA ILE A 392 -0.27 9.39 -11.49
C ILE A 392 0.66 10.31 -12.29
N ASP A 393 0.63 10.13 -13.61
CA ASP A 393 1.31 11.00 -14.56
C ASP A 393 0.38 12.14 -15.00
N ILE A 394 0.85 13.38 -14.89
CA ILE A 394 0.14 14.59 -15.32
C ILE A 394 0.86 15.18 -16.51
N LEU A 395 0.14 15.41 -17.60
CA LEU A 395 0.63 16.14 -18.77
C LEU A 395 0.15 17.59 -18.70
N LEU A 396 1.08 18.54 -18.64
CA LEU A 396 0.82 19.97 -18.73
C LEU A 396 0.98 20.45 -20.18
N THR A 397 0.07 21.29 -20.64
CA THR A 397 0.12 21.90 -21.98
C THR A 397 0.27 23.41 -21.85
N ALA A 398 1.36 23.96 -22.39
CA ALA A 398 1.61 25.40 -22.45
C ALA A 398 1.04 26.00 -23.74
N ILE A 399 0.35 27.12 -23.62
CA ILE A 399 -0.26 27.86 -24.73
C ILE A 399 0.26 29.29 -24.66
N ALA A 400 1.05 29.72 -25.64
CA ALA A 400 1.59 31.08 -25.69
C ALA A 400 0.56 32.07 -26.23
N ASP A 401 0.50 33.25 -25.63
CA ASP A 401 -0.37 34.33 -26.08
C ASP A 401 0.17 35.00 -27.37
N PRO A 402 -0.65 35.79 -28.09
CA PRO A 402 -0.19 36.58 -29.22
C PRO A 402 1.02 37.46 -28.84
N ASN A 403 2.06 37.45 -29.69
CA ASN A 403 3.36 38.09 -29.45
C ASN A 403 4.22 37.47 -28.34
N SER A 404 3.95 36.24 -27.92
CA SER A 404 4.83 35.46 -27.04
C SER A 404 5.15 34.10 -27.65
N VAL A 405 6.22 33.46 -27.19
CA VAL A 405 6.65 32.13 -27.60
C VAL A 405 6.92 31.28 -26.37
N PHE A 406 6.39 30.06 -26.33
CA PHE A 406 6.73 29.08 -25.30
C PHE A 406 8.11 28.48 -25.60
N ASN A 407 9.07 28.72 -24.72
CA ASN A 407 10.47 28.33 -24.90
C ASN A 407 10.87 27.05 -24.14
N GLY A 408 9.97 26.51 -23.31
CA GLY A 408 10.13 25.18 -22.74
C GLY A 408 9.75 25.08 -21.27
N TRP A 409 9.85 23.84 -20.77
CA TRP A 409 9.60 23.49 -19.38
C TRP A 409 10.89 23.45 -18.56
N SER A 410 10.80 23.85 -17.30
CA SER A 410 11.83 23.67 -16.28
C SER A 410 11.21 23.27 -14.92
N GLY A 411 12.04 23.15 -13.89
CA GLY A 411 11.60 22.63 -12.58
C GLY A 411 11.45 21.11 -12.59
N ASP A 412 10.36 20.61 -12.00
CA ASP A 412 10.05 19.18 -11.90
C ASP A 412 9.44 18.56 -13.17
N CYS A 413 9.18 19.36 -14.20
CA CYS A 413 8.58 18.91 -15.44
C CYS A 413 9.61 18.39 -16.44
N ALA A 414 9.28 17.30 -17.11
CA ALA A 414 10.03 16.85 -18.28
C ALA A 414 9.86 17.84 -19.46
N SER A 415 10.76 17.76 -20.44
CA SER A 415 10.76 18.66 -21.62
C SER A 415 9.47 18.67 -22.44
N ASN A 416 8.62 17.65 -22.29
CA ASN A 416 7.31 17.54 -22.93
C ASN A 416 6.13 17.96 -22.02
N GLY A 417 6.40 18.50 -20.82
CA GLY A 417 5.38 18.90 -19.86
C GLY A 417 4.83 17.76 -19.00
N LEU A 418 5.39 16.55 -19.10
CA LEU A 418 4.99 15.42 -18.25
C LEU A 418 5.61 15.56 -16.85
N VAL A 419 4.81 15.30 -15.81
CA VAL A 419 5.25 15.24 -14.41
C VAL A 419 4.61 14.04 -13.71
N LYS A 420 5.43 13.20 -13.09
CA LYS A 420 4.97 12.07 -12.27
C LYS A 420 4.80 12.52 -10.82
N MET A 421 3.61 12.33 -10.25
CA MET A 421 3.25 12.79 -8.91
C MET A 421 3.72 11.82 -7.82
N ILE A 422 5.03 11.83 -7.53
CA ILE A 422 5.69 11.03 -6.48
C ILE A 422 6.24 11.91 -5.35
N GLY A 423 5.60 13.05 -5.13
CA GLY A 423 5.96 14.08 -4.16
C GLY A 423 5.34 15.42 -4.57
N THR A 424 5.40 16.43 -3.71
CA THR A 424 5.05 17.81 -4.10
C THR A 424 6.00 18.28 -5.20
N LYS A 425 5.42 18.79 -6.30
CA LYS A 425 6.14 19.20 -7.51
C LYS A 425 5.94 20.67 -7.83
N LYS A 426 6.96 21.30 -8.40
CA LYS A 426 6.89 22.64 -8.97
C LYS A 426 7.40 22.63 -10.42
N CYS A 427 6.52 22.89 -11.36
CA CYS A 427 6.86 23.02 -12.78
C CYS A 427 6.93 24.49 -13.19
N GLN A 428 7.83 24.80 -14.11
CA GLN A 428 7.98 26.14 -14.66
C GLN A 428 7.75 26.10 -16.17
N ALA A 429 6.91 27.00 -16.67
CA ALA A 429 6.72 27.24 -18.10
C ALA A 429 7.37 28.58 -18.45
N HIS A 430 8.31 28.57 -19.40
CA HIS A 430 9.00 29.77 -19.82
C HIS A 430 8.40 30.34 -21.10
N PHE A 431 7.97 31.61 -21.06
CA PHE A 431 7.46 32.35 -22.20
C PHE A 431 8.29 33.61 -22.40
N ASP A 432 8.75 33.86 -23.62
CA ASP A 432 9.40 35.12 -23.99
C ASP A 432 8.56 35.89 -25.00
N LEU A 433 8.72 37.22 -25.03
CA LEU A 433 8.13 38.03 -26.08
C LEU A 433 8.70 37.62 -27.44
N SER A 434 7.82 37.44 -28.40
CA SER A 434 8.16 37.22 -29.80
C SER A 434 8.90 38.45 -30.31
N THR A 435 10.21 38.33 -30.51
CA THR A 435 11.04 39.36 -31.13
C THR A 435 10.75 39.41 -32.63
N THR A 436 9.64 40.03 -33.02
CA THR A 436 9.53 40.55 -34.38
C THR A 436 10.50 41.72 -34.49
N ILE A 437 11.66 41.48 -35.10
CA ILE A 437 12.53 42.55 -35.58
C ILE A 437 11.73 43.31 -36.63
N LEU A 438 11.16 44.46 -36.26
CA LEU A 438 10.64 45.44 -37.21
C LEU A 438 11.67 46.57 -37.31
N PRO A 439 11.98 47.04 -38.54
CA PRO A 439 13.07 47.98 -38.77
C PRO A 439 12.77 49.36 -38.20
N GLU A 440 13.85 50.13 -37.99
CA GLU A 440 13.89 51.51 -37.52
C GLU A 440 12.85 52.45 -38.15
N SER A 441 12.41 53.38 -37.30
CA SER A 441 11.83 54.71 -37.57
C SER A 441 10.39 54.75 -38.10
N VAL A 442 9.51 55.48 -37.38
CA VAL A 442 8.98 56.81 -37.77
C VAL A 442 8.36 57.48 -36.52
N GLU A 443 8.73 58.74 -36.28
CA GLU A 443 8.18 59.63 -35.25
C GLU A 443 6.67 59.89 -35.41
N GLU A 444 6.00 59.98 -34.26
CA GLU A 444 4.88 60.86 -33.89
C GLU A 444 3.90 61.41 -34.96
N ARG A 445 2.61 61.13 -34.69
CA ARG A 445 1.37 61.77 -35.19
C ARG A 445 1.06 61.70 -36.69
N THR A 446 0.02 60.94 -37.04
CA THR A 446 -0.50 60.87 -38.43
C THR A 446 -1.91 61.41 -38.62
N CYS A 447 -2.54 62.04 -37.61
CA CYS A 447 -3.96 62.40 -37.70
C CYS A 447 -4.24 63.84 -37.31
N SER A 448 -4.91 64.56 -38.22
CA SER A 448 -5.44 65.91 -37.98
C SER A 448 -6.96 65.83 -37.77
N SER A 449 -7.49 66.63 -36.83
CA SER A 449 -8.93 66.83 -36.66
C SER A 449 -9.56 67.43 -37.94
N GLY A 450 -10.81 67.06 -38.25
CA GLY A 450 -11.57 67.55 -39.42
C GLY A 450 -11.60 66.65 -40.68
N ASN A 451 -11.30 65.34 -40.59
CA ASN A 451 -11.16 64.45 -41.75
C ASN A 451 -11.94 63.11 -41.65
N VAL A 452 -12.12 62.46 -42.80
CA VAL A 452 -12.54 61.04 -42.91
C VAL A 452 -11.35 60.11 -42.68
N ILE A 453 -11.45 59.20 -41.71
CA ILE A 453 -10.41 58.23 -41.35
C ILE A 453 -10.77 56.85 -41.94
N ASN A 454 -9.92 56.34 -42.84
CA ASN A 454 -10.09 55.03 -43.48
C ASN A 454 -8.86 54.12 -43.35
N THR A 455 -7.96 54.44 -42.43
CA THR A 455 -6.72 53.71 -42.13
C THR A 455 -6.48 53.68 -40.60
N THR A 456 -5.41 53.02 -40.16
CA THR A 456 -5.00 53.02 -38.75
C THR A 456 -4.41 54.37 -38.35
N CYS A 457 -4.84 54.86 -37.19
CA CYS A 457 -4.57 56.20 -36.70
C CYS A 457 -4.44 56.17 -35.17
N ASN A 458 -3.47 56.89 -34.62
CA ASN A 458 -3.32 57.06 -33.18
C ASN A 458 -3.27 58.56 -32.85
N PHE A 459 -4.14 59.00 -31.94
CA PHE A 459 -4.25 60.40 -31.53
C PHE A 459 -3.34 60.75 -30.36
N GLY A 460 -2.71 59.78 -29.68
CA GLY A 460 -1.82 60.05 -28.54
C GLY A 460 -2.49 60.81 -27.39
N TRP A 461 -3.82 60.67 -27.28
CA TRP A 461 -4.74 61.40 -26.41
C TRP A 461 -4.98 62.87 -26.79
N ASP A 462 -4.75 63.26 -28.06
CA ASP A 462 -5.23 64.53 -28.59
C ASP A 462 -6.75 64.50 -28.85
N THR A 463 -7.36 65.70 -28.86
CA THR A 463 -8.79 65.90 -29.08
C THR A 463 -9.17 65.82 -30.55
N ALA A 464 -10.15 64.98 -30.87
CA ALA A 464 -10.77 64.97 -32.19
C ALA A 464 -11.96 65.94 -32.25
N GLU A 465 -11.93 66.77 -33.29
CA GLU A 465 -13.02 67.67 -33.69
C GLU A 465 -13.44 67.28 -35.12
N ASP A 466 -14.73 67.00 -35.30
CA ASP A 466 -15.39 66.68 -36.57
C ASP A 466 -14.72 65.58 -37.42
N ILE A 467 -14.74 64.33 -36.93
CA ILE A 467 -14.17 63.16 -37.65
C ILE A 467 -15.23 62.11 -38.00
N TRP A 468 -15.02 61.43 -39.13
CA TRP A 468 -15.84 60.30 -39.58
C TRP A 468 -14.97 59.07 -39.83
N ILE A 469 -15.27 57.95 -39.20
CA ILE A 469 -14.47 56.72 -39.32
C ILE A 469 -15.17 55.75 -40.27
N GLU A 470 -14.54 55.42 -41.39
CA GLU A 470 -15.02 54.42 -42.35
C GLU A 470 -14.62 53.00 -41.93
N GLU A 471 -15.15 51.98 -42.61
CA GLU A 471 -15.01 50.55 -42.25
C GLU A 471 -13.56 50.06 -42.02
N LYS A 472 -12.58 50.65 -42.72
CA LYS A 472 -11.15 50.32 -42.58
C LYS A 472 -10.40 51.20 -41.58
N GLY A 473 -11.06 52.22 -41.04
CA GLY A 473 -10.49 53.11 -40.04
C GLY A 473 -10.30 52.39 -38.72
N ASN A 474 -9.12 52.55 -38.11
CA ASN A 474 -8.83 52.02 -36.79
C ASN A 474 -8.14 53.11 -35.95
N VAL A 475 -8.89 53.74 -35.06
CA VAL A 475 -8.44 54.88 -34.27
C VAL A 475 -8.11 54.44 -32.85
N SER A 476 -7.01 54.94 -32.28
CA SER A 476 -6.70 54.68 -30.86
C SER A 476 -6.16 55.87 -30.08
N HIS A 477 -6.30 55.80 -28.74
CA HIS A 477 -5.82 56.81 -27.78
C HIS A 477 -6.33 58.20 -28.15
N ILE A 478 -7.65 58.39 -28.09
CA ILE A 478 -8.36 59.56 -28.63
C ILE A 478 -9.25 60.20 -27.57
N ILE A 479 -9.32 61.54 -27.55
CA ILE A 479 -10.34 62.28 -26.79
C ILE A 479 -11.43 62.75 -27.77
N VAL A 480 -12.65 62.24 -27.60
CA VAL A 480 -13.80 62.55 -28.45
C VAL A 480 -14.57 63.72 -27.86
N ASN A 481 -14.47 64.89 -28.50
CA ASN A 481 -15.14 66.12 -28.06
C ASN A 481 -16.17 66.65 -29.07
N THR A 482 -16.66 65.76 -29.95
CA THR A 482 -17.74 66.02 -30.90
C THR A 482 -18.52 64.73 -31.15
N ASP A 483 -19.65 64.82 -31.85
CA ASP A 483 -20.38 63.64 -32.30
C ASP A 483 -19.63 62.92 -33.43
N ILE A 484 -19.32 61.63 -33.24
CA ILE A 484 -18.62 60.79 -34.21
C ILE A 484 -19.56 59.69 -34.70
N LYS A 485 -19.63 59.52 -36.02
CA LYS A 485 -20.14 58.26 -36.59
C LYS A 485 -18.97 57.37 -36.97
N ASN A 486 -19.02 56.15 -36.47
CA ASN A 486 -17.99 55.14 -36.60
C ASN A 486 -18.53 53.95 -37.38
N LYS A 487 -17.87 53.57 -38.46
CA LYS A 487 -18.07 52.29 -39.16
C LYS A 487 -16.87 51.35 -39.00
N GLY A 488 -15.75 51.87 -38.52
CA GLY A 488 -14.51 51.12 -38.28
C GLY A 488 -14.35 50.78 -36.81
N ARG A 489 -13.13 50.90 -36.29
CA ARG A 489 -12.78 50.60 -34.90
C ARG A 489 -12.26 51.83 -34.15
N ILE A 490 -12.69 52.00 -32.90
CA ILE A 490 -12.10 52.91 -31.93
C ILE A 490 -11.59 52.08 -30.73
N ALA A 491 -10.35 52.31 -30.31
CA ALA A 491 -9.72 51.62 -29.19
C ALA A 491 -9.11 52.61 -28.20
N ASN A 492 -9.25 52.41 -26.89
CA ASN A 492 -8.68 53.29 -25.86
C ASN A 492 -9.11 54.76 -26.07
N ALA A 493 -10.31 55.12 -25.62
CA ALA A 493 -10.89 56.44 -25.88
C ALA A 493 -11.52 57.07 -24.64
N GLU A 494 -11.51 58.40 -24.60
CA GLU A 494 -12.32 59.19 -23.68
C GLU A 494 -13.41 59.90 -24.48
N VAL A 495 -14.68 59.71 -24.11
CA VAL A 495 -15.81 60.44 -24.71
C VAL A 495 -16.28 61.51 -23.74
N THR A 496 -16.18 62.78 -24.12
CA THR A 496 -16.51 63.90 -23.23
C THR A 496 -18.03 64.12 -23.12
N GLU A 497 -18.45 64.83 -22.07
CA GLU A 497 -19.86 65.06 -21.77
C GLU A 497 -20.58 65.82 -22.90
N GLY A 498 -21.78 65.36 -23.24
CA GLY A 498 -22.62 65.96 -24.29
C GLY A 498 -22.34 65.48 -25.71
N ASN A 499 -21.31 64.65 -25.92
CA ASN A 499 -20.94 64.11 -27.24
C ASN A 499 -21.35 62.65 -27.41
N GLN A 500 -21.54 62.23 -28.66
CA GLN A 500 -22.03 60.90 -29.01
C GLN A 500 -21.09 60.16 -29.98
N VAL A 501 -20.76 58.90 -29.68
CA VAL A 501 -20.15 57.97 -30.65
C VAL A 501 -21.21 56.96 -31.10
N THR A 502 -21.45 56.86 -32.40
CA THR A 502 -22.46 55.95 -32.96
C THR A 502 -21.84 54.98 -33.97
N GLY A 503 -22.02 53.67 -33.78
CA GLY A 503 -21.64 52.64 -34.76
C GLY A 503 -20.27 51.99 -34.54
N GLY A 504 -20.01 50.95 -35.34
CA GLY A 504 -18.71 50.29 -35.47
C GLY A 504 -18.28 49.51 -34.23
N ILE A 505 -16.97 49.26 -34.11
CA ILE A 505 -16.39 48.47 -33.03
C ILE A 505 -15.72 49.39 -32.01
N LEU A 506 -16.07 49.24 -30.73
CA LEU A 506 -15.36 49.81 -29.59
C LEU A 506 -14.54 48.74 -28.89
N SER A 507 -13.33 49.08 -28.45
CA SER A 507 -12.42 48.10 -27.85
C SER A 507 -11.39 48.71 -26.89
N GLY A 508 -10.64 47.87 -26.18
CA GLY A 508 -9.72 48.35 -25.14
C GLY A 508 -10.45 48.94 -23.93
N TYR A 509 -9.95 50.05 -23.41
CA TYR A 509 -10.54 50.77 -22.27
C TYR A 509 -11.24 52.06 -22.72
N ILE A 510 -12.54 52.19 -22.49
CA ILE A 510 -13.32 53.38 -22.87
C ILE A 510 -13.81 54.10 -21.61
N ASP A 511 -13.36 55.33 -21.39
CA ASP A 511 -13.92 56.24 -20.38
C ASP A 511 -15.03 57.07 -21.03
N ASN A 512 -16.28 56.75 -20.76
CA ASN A 512 -17.43 57.38 -21.40
C ASN A 512 -18.12 58.35 -20.43
N LYS A 513 -18.09 59.64 -20.75
CA LYS A 513 -18.87 60.70 -20.08
C LYS A 513 -20.01 61.21 -20.99
N GLY A 514 -20.06 60.75 -22.23
CA GLY A 514 -21.06 61.10 -23.25
C GLY A 514 -22.10 60.00 -23.50
N THR A 515 -22.44 59.78 -24.77
CA THR A 515 -23.35 58.70 -25.21
C THR A 515 -22.67 57.77 -26.22
N LEU A 516 -22.70 56.46 -26.00
CA LEU A 516 -22.29 55.46 -26.98
C LEU A 516 -23.53 54.75 -27.54
N ALA A 517 -23.65 54.66 -28.86
CA ALA A 517 -24.82 54.08 -29.51
C ALA A 517 -24.49 53.11 -30.65
N ASP A 518 -25.33 52.08 -30.80
CA ASP A 518 -25.35 51.18 -31.97
C ASP A 518 -24.00 50.53 -32.33
N PHE A 519 -23.24 50.04 -31.33
CA PHE A 519 -21.87 49.55 -31.51
C PHE A 519 -21.66 48.09 -31.06
N GLU A 520 -20.60 47.47 -31.55
CA GLU A 520 -20.08 46.20 -31.06
C GLU A 520 -18.90 46.43 -30.10
N PHE A 521 -18.91 45.76 -28.95
CA PHE A 521 -17.83 45.81 -27.98
C PHE A 521 -16.96 44.55 -28.06
N LEU A 522 -15.65 44.76 -28.27
CA LEU A 522 -14.60 43.75 -28.30
C LEU A 522 -13.39 44.22 -27.47
N GLY A 523 -13.67 44.76 -26.28
CA GLY A 523 -12.68 45.41 -25.42
C GLY A 523 -12.65 44.89 -23.99
N ALA A 524 -11.77 45.48 -23.18
CA ALA A 524 -11.55 45.12 -21.80
C ALA A 524 -12.58 45.77 -20.86
N GLU A 525 -12.85 47.08 -21.05
CA GLU A 525 -13.76 47.83 -20.18
C GLU A 525 -14.41 49.03 -20.90
N ILE A 526 -15.70 49.26 -20.65
CA ILE A 526 -16.35 50.57 -20.85
C ILE A 526 -16.81 51.04 -19.48
N LYS A 527 -16.46 52.28 -19.11
CA LYS A 527 -16.81 52.87 -17.83
C LYS A 527 -17.61 54.16 -18.01
N GLY A 528 -18.80 54.20 -17.41
CA GLY A 528 -19.61 55.41 -17.27
C GLY A 528 -20.47 55.82 -18.48
N GLY A 529 -21.17 56.94 -18.32
CA GLY A 529 -21.91 57.64 -19.37
C GLY A 529 -23.21 56.95 -19.79
N LYS A 530 -23.75 57.32 -20.95
CA LYS A 530 -25.01 56.77 -21.48
C LYS A 530 -24.74 55.76 -22.59
N LEU A 531 -25.54 54.70 -22.59
CA LEU A 531 -25.57 53.68 -23.63
C LEU A 531 -26.94 53.71 -24.31
N ALA A 532 -26.97 53.70 -25.64
CA ALA A 532 -28.21 53.79 -26.42
C ALA A 532 -28.21 52.86 -27.64
N GLY A 533 -29.39 52.52 -28.16
CA GLY A 533 -29.49 51.68 -29.35
C GLY A 533 -29.08 50.22 -29.14
N ASN A 534 -28.61 49.57 -30.21
CA ASN A 534 -28.23 48.16 -30.19
C ASN A 534 -26.77 47.97 -29.80
N ILE A 535 -26.51 47.29 -28.68
CA ILE A 535 -25.15 47.04 -28.19
C ILE A 535 -24.91 45.53 -28.16
N VAL A 536 -23.89 45.09 -28.87
CA VAL A 536 -23.48 43.68 -28.92
C VAL A 536 -22.13 43.56 -28.24
N ASN A 537 -22.06 42.89 -27.09
CA ASN A 537 -20.78 42.60 -26.42
C ASN A 537 -20.31 41.19 -26.80
N ASN A 538 -19.22 41.11 -27.55
CA ASN A 538 -18.58 39.88 -28.01
C ASN A 538 -17.20 39.67 -27.37
N SER A 539 -16.90 40.36 -26.27
CA SER A 539 -15.68 40.12 -25.47
C SER A 539 -15.72 38.76 -24.76
N ASP A 540 -14.55 38.15 -24.52
CA ASP A 540 -14.41 36.88 -23.81
C ASP A 540 -14.87 36.97 -22.34
N ILE A 541 -15.24 35.84 -21.71
CA ILE A 541 -15.96 35.74 -20.41
C ILE A 541 -15.10 36.23 -19.21
N SER A 542 -13.81 36.53 -19.44
CA SER A 542 -12.81 36.89 -18.43
C SER A 542 -12.48 38.39 -18.32
N VAL A 543 -13.16 39.27 -19.06
CA VAL A 543 -12.96 40.74 -18.95
C VAL A 543 -14.01 41.42 -18.06
N ASN A 544 -13.68 42.57 -17.46
CA ASN A 544 -14.57 43.33 -16.57
C ASN A 544 -15.89 43.78 -17.26
N GLY A 545 -15.89 43.93 -18.58
CA GLY A 545 -17.09 44.19 -19.38
C GLY A 545 -17.56 45.65 -19.38
N ILE A 546 -18.87 45.87 -19.50
CA ILE A 546 -19.47 47.21 -19.45
C ILE A 546 -19.88 47.50 -18.01
N ILE A 547 -19.25 48.49 -17.39
CA ILE A 547 -19.48 48.85 -15.99
C ILE A 547 -20.34 50.12 -15.93
N ILE A 548 -21.52 50.01 -15.30
CA ILE A 548 -22.39 51.14 -14.99
C ILE A 548 -21.93 51.73 -13.66
N ASP A 549 -21.45 52.97 -13.66
CA ASP A 549 -21.15 53.78 -12.47
C ASP A 549 -21.88 55.13 -12.58
#